data_AF-A0A9P5YR99-F1
#
_entry.id   AF-A0A9P5YR99-F1
#
_cell.length_a   1.000
_cell.length_b   1.000
_cell.length_c   1.000
_cell.angle_alpha   90.00
_cell.angle_beta   90.00
_cell.angle_gamma   90.00
#
_symmetry.space_group_name_H-M   'P 1'
#
loop_
_entity.id
_entity.type
_entity.pdbx_description
1 polymer ?
#
loop_
_entity_poly.entity_id
_entity_poly.type
_entity_poly.pdbx_seq_one_letter_code
_entity_poly.pdbx_strand_id
1 'polypeptide(L)'
;LPPSYAAYTTRFVPDQTLLTPFVSRITPSSAYLREPTNGYAHLGMPKPYVHLVGPPLGVALDARGVGGEGRFVRWGCRPNAVLRPVLCKEGKPSNSEVRWEKGKAKEDADETESETEAESERIRDEKRKEDDETTLGFAVFAARDLSAGEEVVLGWEWDDGHAVHRLPALLRAPNMFP
;
A
#
# COMPACT_ATOMS: atom_id res chain seq x y z
N LEU A 1 9.03 -20.49 -20.39
CA LEU A 1 8.88 -19.17 -19.75
C LEU A 1 8.79 -19.38 -18.24
N PRO A 2 9.26 -18.45 -17.39
CA PRO A 2 8.95 -18.48 -15.96
C PRO A 2 7.44 -18.30 -15.74
N PRO A 3 6.87 -18.86 -14.66
CA PRO A 3 5.44 -18.73 -14.36
C PRO A 3 5.08 -17.26 -14.01
N SER A 4 3.99 -16.77 -14.59
CA SER A 4 3.35 -15.51 -14.19
C SER A 4 2.29 -15.75 -13.13
N TYR A 5 2.41 -15.09 -11.99
CA TYR A 5 1.40 -15.11 -10.92
C TYR A 5 0.50 -13.86 -11.02
N ALA A 6 -0.74 -13.99 -10.54
CA ALA A 6 -1.69 -12.90 -10.39
C ALA A 6 -2.53 -13.14 -9.13
N ALA A 7 -2.96 -12.08 -8.45
CA ALA A 7 -3.83 -12.16 -7.28
C ALA A 7 -5.31 -12.27 -7.70
N TYR A 8 -6.06 -13.17 -7.06
CA TYR A 8 -7.50 -13.37 -7.27
C TYR A 8 -8.25 -13.36 -5.94
N THR A 9 -9.50 -12.88 -5.96
CA THR A 9 -10.40 -12.97 -4.81
C THR A 9 -10.89 -14.41 -4.59
N THR A 10 -10.99 -14.86 -3.35
CA THR A 10 -11.54 -16.18 -2.99
C THR A 10 -13.03 -16.14 -2.60
N ARG A 11 -13.57 -14.94 -2.42
CA ARG A 11 -14.94 -14.64 -1.99
C ARG A 11 -15.37 -13.29 -2.56
N PHE A 12 -16.66 -12.95 -2.45
CA PHE A 12 -17.12 -11.58 -2.67
C PHE A 12 -16.42 -10.60 -1.73
N VAL A 13 -16.09 -9.41 -2.21
CA VAL A 13 -15.48 -8.33 -1.42
C VAL A 13 -16.19 -6.99 -1.73
N PRO A 14 -16.71 -6.25 -0.73
CA PRO A 14 -17.26 -4.91 -0.93
C PRO A 14 -16.21 -3.86 -1.33
N ASP A 15 -16.64 -2.75 -1.93
CA ASP A 15 -15.83 -1.55 -2.12
C ASP A 15 -15.09 -1.10 -0.83
N GLN A 16 -13.93 -0.46 -1.00
CA GLN A 16 -13.06 0.09 0.05
C GLN A 16 -12.54 -0.91 1.09
N THR A 17 -12.84 -2.20 0.94
CA THR A 17 -12.32 -3.26 1.80
C THR A 17 -10.83 -3.50 1.55
N LEU A 18 -10.05 -3.70 2.62
CA LEU A 18 -8.64 -4.11 2.52
C LEU A 18 -8.55 -5.53 1.94
N LEU A 19 -7.77 -5.69 0.86
CA LEU A 19 -7.55 -6.96 0.19
C LEU A 19 -6.31 -7.68 0.73
N THR A 20 -5.16 -6.98 0.77
CA THR A 20 -3.89 -7.55 1.26
C THR A 20 -2.87 -6.44 1.59
N PRO A 21 -2.02 -6.60 2.62
CA PRO A 21 -0.91 -5.67 2.88
C PRO A 21 0.13 -5.69 1.75
N PHE A 22 0.60 -4.51 1.33
CA PHE A 22 1.66 -4.37 0.33
C PHE A 22 3.04 -4.32 1.01
N VAL A 23 3.48 -5.48 1.52
CA VAL A 23 4.78 -5.64 2.16
C VAL A 23 5.89 -5.26 1.17
N SER A 24 6.67 -4.24 1.51
CA SER A 24 7.67 -3.65 0.63
C SER A 24 8.75 -2.91 1.42
N ARG A 25 9.94 -2.74 0.84
CA ARG A 25 10.95 -1.81 1.35
C ARG A 25 10.62 -0.41 0.82
N ILE A 26 10.17 0.46 1.72
CA ILE A 26 9.91 1.87 1.44
C ILE A 26 11.25 2.60 1.28
N THR A 27 11.41 3.36 0.20
CA THR A 27 12.57 4.23 -0.07
C THR A 27 12.10 5.53 -0.75
N PRO A 28 12.87 6.63 -0.74
CA PRO A 28 12.52 7.80 -1.54
C PRO A 28 12.52 7.47 -3.05
N SER A 29 11.49 7.89 -3.80
CA SER A 29 11.41 7.67 -5.25
C SER A 29 12.64 8.20 -5.97
N SER A 30 13.18 9.33 -5.53
CA SER A 30 14.42 9.93 -6.07
C SER A 30 15.66 9.03 -5.91
N ALA A 31 15.71 8.14 -4.93
CA ALA A 31 16.77 7.14 -4.80
C ALA A 31 16.58 5.99 -5.80
N TYR A 32 15.34 5.47 -5.91
CA TYR A 32 15.01 4.41 -6.87
C TYR A 32 15.24 4.82 -8.33
N LEU A 33 14.86 6.05 -8.68
CA LEU A 33 14.98 6.62 -10.03
C LEU A 33 16.43 6.89 -10.44
N ARG A 34 17.31 7.21 -9.48
CA ARG A 34 18.74 7.46 -9.73
C ARG A 34 19.57 6.19 -9.86
N GLU A 35 19.11 5.08 -9.30
CA GLU A 35 19.82 3.80 -9.27
C GLU A 35 19.84 3.14 -10.67
N PRO A 36 21.00 3.10 -11.37
CA PRO A 36 21.05 2.65 -12.77
C PRO A 36 20.63 1.19 -12.95
N THR A 37 20.86 0.33 -11.96
CA THR A 37 20.46 -1.08 -12.02
C THR A 37 18.94 -1.28 -12.01
N ASN A 38 18.14 -0.26 -11.67
CA ASN A 38 16.69 -0.31 -11.86
C ASN A 38 16.28 -0.09 -13.33
N GLY A 39 17.11 0.56 -14.15
CA GLY A 39 16.86 0.75 -15.59
C GLY A 39 15.74 1.75 -15.93
N TYR A 40 15.15 2.44 -14.95
CA TYR A 40 13.98 3.30 -15.13
C TYR A 40 14.16 4.34 -16.25
N ALA A 41 15.35 4.96 -16.33
CA ALA A 41 15.68 5.96 -17.34
C ALA A 41 15.60 5.47 -18.81
N HIS A 42 15.53 4.15 -19.04
CA HIS A 42 15.32 3.54 -20.36
C HIS A 42 13.92 2.96 -20.56
N LEU A 43 13.17 2.69 -19.47
CA LEU A 43 11.84 2.07 -19.53
C LEU A 43 10.68 3.05 -19.31
N GLY A 44 10.86 4.14 -18.56
CA GLY A 44 9.75 5.04 -18.18
C GLY A 44 8.67 4.38 -17.31
N MET A 45 9.01 3.29 -16.62
CA MET A 45 8.16 2.52 -15.71
C MET A 45 9.02 1.79 -14.66
N PRO A 46 8.51 1.53 -13.45
CA PRO A 46 9.24 0.75 -12.46
C PRO A 46 9.42 -0.71 -12.89
N LYS A 47 10.42 -1.39 -12.29
CA LYS A 47 10.58 -2.84 -12.45
C LYS A 47 9.38 -3.59 -11.83
N PRO A 48 9.06 -4.81 -12.31
CA PRO A 48 8.06 -5.67 -11.68
C PRO A 48 8.27 -5.78 -10.17
N TYR A 49 7.17 -5.77 -9.42
CA TYR A 49 7.12 -5.77 -7.96
C TYR A 49 7.69 -4.51 -7.30
N VAL A 50 7.72 -3.37 -8.00
CA VAL A 50 8.01 -2.05 -7.42
C VAL A 50 6.95 -1.05 -7.87
N HIS A 51 6.46 -0.24 -6.93
CA HIS A 51 5.50 0.85 -7.20
C HIS A 51 6.15 2.21 -6.89
N LEU A 52 5.70 3.26 -7.57
CA LEU A 52 6.13 4.65 -7.36
C LEU A 52 4.96 5.51 -6.91
N VAL A 53 4.94 5.85 -5.63
CA VAL A 53 3.96 6.76 -5.04
C VAL A 53 4.47 8.20 -5.20
N GLY A 54 3.75 9.01 -5.95
CA GLY A 54 4.09 10.41 -6.22
C GLY A 54 3.97 11.34 -5.00
N PRO A 55 4.16 12.65 -5.19
CA PRO A 55 3.91 13.66 -4.16
C PRO A 55 2.48 13.56 -3.58
N PRO A 56 2.28 13.85 -2.28
CA PRO A 56 3.25 14.39 -1.32
C PRO A 56 4.22 13.34 -0.73
N LEU A 57 3.97 12.04 -0.90
CA LEU A 57 4.76 10.99 -0.26
C LEU A 57 6.12 10.77 -0.94
N GLY A 58 6.15 10.69 -2.27
CA GLY A 58 7.40 10.58 -3.05
C GLY A 58 8.24 9.34 -2.71
N VAL A 59 7.60 8.18 -2.52
CA VAL A 59 8.26 6.92 -2.14
C VAL A 59 8.14 5.81 -3.20
N ALA A 60 9.23 5.06 -3.37
CA ALA A 60 9.26 3.79 -4.08
C ALA A 60 9.07 2.62 -3.10
N LEU A 61 8.18 1.69 -3.48
CA LEU A 61 7.76 0.54 -2.66
C LEU A 61 8.30 -0.75 -3.27
N ASP A 62 9.49 -1.18 -2.83
CA ASP A 62 10.19 -2.32 -3.41
C ASP A 62 9.79 -3.65 -2.74
N ALA A 63 8.91 -4.42 -3.39
CA ALA A 63 8.46 -5.72 -2.94
C ALA A 63 9.31 -6.90 -3.49
N ARG A 64 10.35 -6.64 -4.31
CA ARG A 64 11.14 -7.69 -4.99
C ARG A 64 11.82 -8.66 -4.03
N GLY A 65 12.31 -8.15 -2.89
CA GLY A 65 13.05 -8.94 -1.89
C GLY A 65 12.26 -9.30 -0.62
N VAL A 66 11.10 -8.68 -0.38
CA VAL A 66 10.34 -8.81 0.89
C VAL A 66 8.83 -9.01 0.72
N GLY A 67 8.30 -8.92 -0.51
CA GLY A 67 6.86 -8.91 -0.72
C GLY A 67 6.17 -10.23 -0.42
N GLY A 68 5.02 -10.15 0.25
CA GLY A 68 4.04 -11.25 0.34
C GLY A 68 3.16 -11.33 -0.92
N GLU A 69 1.95 -11.86 -0.77
CA GLU A 69 1.00 -12.06 -1.89
C GLU A 69 0.66 -10.76 -2.64
N GLY A 70 0.61 -9.61 -1.94
CA GLY A 70 0.34 -8.31 -2.54
C GLY A 70 1.27 -7.92 -3.70
N ARG A 71 2.49 -8.47 -3.77
CA ARG A 71 3.41 -8.24 -4.91
C ARG A 71 2.88 -8.82 -6.24
N PHE A 72 1.93 -9.75 -6.19
CA PHE A 72 1.35 -10.40 -7.37
C PHE A 72 0.04 -9.73 -7.84
N VAL A 73 -0.39 -8.63 -7.21
CA VAL A 73 -1.43 -7.76 -7.77
C VAL A 73 -0.84 -7.07 -9.01
N ARG A 74 -1.52 -7.20 -10.16
CA ARG A 74 -0.97 -6.75 -11.45
C ARG A 74 -1.49 -5.37 -11.86
N TRP A 75 -0.76 -4.69 -12.74
CA TRP A 75 -1.25 -3.48 -13.41
C TRP A 75 -2.13 -3.82 -14.61
N GLY A 76 -3.13 -3.00 -14.91
CA GLY A 76 -4.00 -3.20 -16.08
C GLY A 76 -4.88 -2.01 -16.45
N CYS A 77 -5.44 -2.05 -17.65
CA CYS A 77 -6.26 -0.96 -18.22
C CYS A 77 -7.72 -0.92 -17.69
N ARG A 78 -8.08 -1.80 -16.75
CA ARG A 78 -9.37 -1.85 -16.07
C ARG A 78 -9.15 -2.10 -14.57
N PRO A 79 -8.58 -1.13 -13.84
CA PRO A 79 -8.30 -1.29 -12.42
C PRO A 79 -9.60 -1.50 -11.62
N ASN A 80 -9.53 -2.37 -10.63
CA ASN A 80 -10.60 -2.63 -9.65
C ASN A 80 -10.09 -2.54 -8.20
N ALA A 81 -8.80 -2.25 -8.01
CA ALA A 81 -8.15 -2.03 -6.73
C ALA A 81 -7.24 -0.80 -6.76
N VAL A 82 -6.90 -0.28 -5.58
CA VAL A 82 -5.98 0.85 -5.36
C VAL A 82 -4.99 0.55 -4.24
N LEU A 83 -3.75 1.00 -4.42
CA LEU A 83 -2.70 0.95 -3.39
C LEU A 83 -2.78 2.23 -2.55
N ARG A 84 -2.89 2.11 -1.23
CA ARG A 84 -3.03 3.26 -0.31
C ARG A 84 -2.03 3.15 0.86
N PRO A 85 -1.54 4.28 1.40
CA PRO A 85 -0.85 4.31 2.68
C PRO A 85 -1.82 3.90 3.81
N VAL A 86 -1.29 3.27 4.85
CA VAL A 86 -2.02 2.92 6.09
C VAL A 86 -1.15 3.21 7.30
N LEU A 87 -1.74 3.68 8.39
CA LEU A 87 -1.06 3.80 9.68
C LEU A 87 -1.22 2.48 10.44
N CYS A 88 -0.10 1.81 10.69
CA CYS A 88 -0.04 0.60 11.50
C CYS A 88 0.38 0.98 12.92
N LYS A 89 -0.44 0.69 13.94
CA LYS A 89 0.03 0.70 15.32
C LYS A 89 1.01 -0.45 15.54
N GLU A 90 2.13 -0.20 16.19
CA GLU A 90 3.10 -1.22 16.59
C GLU A 90 2.57 -2.05 17.76
N GLY A 91 1.66 -2.97 17.42
CA GLY A 91 1.29 -4.05 18.32
C GLY A 91 2.55 -4.82 18.71
N LYS A 92 2.98 -4.67 19.97
CA LYS A 92 4.00 -5.50 20.64
C LYS A 92 3.82 -6.94 20.17
N PRO A 93 4.86 -7.58 19.60
CA PRO A 93 4.68 -8.73 18.71
C PRO A 93 3.95 -9.87 19.42
N SER A 94 2.64 -9.96 19.18
CA SER A 94 1.82 -11.03 19.71
C SER A 94 2.27 -12.30 19.01
N ASN A 95 2.95 -13.18 19.73
CA ASN A 95 3.29 -14.51 19.25
C ASN A 95 2.00 -15.34 19.12
N SER A 96 1.21 -15.06 18.09
CA SER A 96 -0.11 -15.64 17.83
C SER A 96 0.01 -17.03 17.21
N GLU A 97 0.84 -17.87 17.81
CA GLU A 97 0.56 -19.31 17.81
C GLU A 97 -0.79 -19.51 18.51
N VAL A 98 -1.70 -20.21 17.84
CA VAL A 98 -3.07 -20.39 18.33
C VAL A 98 -3.07 -21.21 19.61
N ARG A 99 -3.55 -20.64 20.72
CA ARG A 99 -3.83 -21.40 21.95
C ARG A 99 -5.10 -20.93 22.66
N TRP A 100 -5.79 -21.91 23.24
CA TRP A 100 -7.19 -21.84 23.64
C TRP A 100 -7.46 -21.14 24.98
N GLU A 101 -8.74 -20.84 25.20
CA GLU A 101 -9.29 -19.97 26.24
C GLU A 101 -8.98 -20.37 27.69
N LYS A 102 -8.98 -19.35 28.58
CA LYS A 102 -9.82 -19.32 29.79
C LYS A 102 -9.86 -17.89 30.37
N GLY A 103 -11.04 -17.28 30.40
CA GLY A 103 -11.24 -15.91 30.90
C GLY A 103 -11.76 -15.83 32.35
N LYS A 104 -11.91 -14.59 32.85
CA LYS A 104 -12.73 -14.20 34.01
C LYS A 104 -13.03 -12.70 33.99
N ALA A 105 -14.19 -12.30 34.52
CA ALA A 105 -14.50 -10.91 34.93
C ALA A 105 -13.87 -10.61 36.31
N LYS A 106 -13.97 -9.43 36.95
CA LYS A 106 -14.72 -8.16 36.75
C LYS A 106 -13.71 -7.02 37.18
N GLU A 107 -13.96 -5.74 37.51
CA GLU A 107 -15.14 -5.00 37.97
C GLU A 107 -15.09 -3.49 37.62
N ASP A 108 -16.26 -2.84 37.63
CA ASP A 108 -16.51 -1.45 37.24
C ASP A 108 -15.98 -0.43 38.27
N ALA A 109 -15.68 0.80 37.80
CA ALA A 109 -15.46 1.99 38.64
C ALA A 109 -15.84 3.27 37.86
N ASP A 110 -16.24 4.31 38.59
CA ASP A 110 -16.88 5.54 38.11
C ASP A 110 -16.04 6.80 38.46
N GLU A 111 -16.62 7.98 38.27
CA GLU A 111 -16.24 9.31 38.80
C GLU A 111 -15.32 10.20 37.95
N THR A 112 -15.99 10.98 37.08
CA THR A 112 -16.00 12.47 37.04
C THR A 112 -14.69 13.28 36.90
N GLU A 113 -14.72 14.21 35.96
CA GLU A 113 -13.64 15.10 35.53
C GLU A 113 -13.25 16.19 36.55
N SER A 114 -11.94 16.42 36.72
CA SER A 114 -11.40 17.73 37.10
C SER A 114 -10.00 17.94 36.52
N GLU A 115 -9.93 18.23 35.21
CA GLU A 115 -8.67 18.30 34.44
C GLU A 115 -7.62 19.21 35.08
N THR A 116 -6.53 18.62 35.59
CA THR A 116 -5.38 19.40 36.08
C THR A 116 -4.34 19.61 34.98
N GLU A 117 -3.56 20.70 35.02
CA GLU A 117 -2.52 20.95 34.00
C GLU A 117 -1.51 19.80 33.90
N ALA A 118 -1.11 19.22 35.04
CA ALA A 118 -0.20 18.07 35.12
C ALA A 118 -0.81 16.74 34.66
N GLU A 119 -2.13 16.66 34.49
CA GLU A 119 -2.85 15.53 33.89
C GLU A 119 -3.03 15.75 32.39
N SER A 120 -3.37 16.98 32.00
CA SER A 120 -3.31 17.47 30.61
C SER A 120 -1.93 17.25 29.99
N GLU A 121 -0.84 17.42 30.74
CA GLU A 121 0.53 17.10 30.30
C GLU A 121 0.78 15.59 30.18
N ARG A 122 0.30 14.76 31.12
CA ARG A 122 0.41 13.28 31.00
C ARG A 122 -0.34 12.77 29.79
N ILE A 123 -1.57 13.23 29.56
CA ILE A 123 -2.38 12.87 28.40
C ILE A 123 -1.67 13.25 27.10
N ARG A 124 -0.98 14.40 27.04
CA ARG A 124 -0.13 14.78 25.90
C ARG A 124 1.07 13.87 25.72
N ASP A 125 1.77 13.52 26.80
CA ASP A 125 2.98 12.67 26.77
C ASP A 125 2.68 11.18 26.54
N GLU A 126 1.49 10.70 26.90
CA GLU A 126 0.99 9.36 26.58
C GLU A 126 0.51 9.30 25.13
N LYS A 127 -0.27 10.29 24.68
CA LYS A 127 -0.66 10.41 23.26
C LYS A 127 0.56 10.52 22.33
N ARG A 128 1.58 11.28 22.72
CA ARG A 128 2.83 11.41 21.96
C ARG A 128 3.57 10.07 21.81
N LYS A 129 3.53 9.21 22.84
CA LYS A 129 4.09 7.84 22.76
C LYS A 129 3.23 6.92 21.91
N GLU A 130 1.91 7.10 21.90
CA GLU A 130 1.03 6.39 20.97
C GLU A 130 1.28 6.79 19.51
N ASP A 131 1.52 8.08 19.24
CA ASP A 131 1.92 8.57 17.92
C ASP A 131 3.30 7.99 17.50
N ASP A 132 4.29 7.95 18.41
CA ASP A 132 5.61 7.32 18.19
C ASP A 132 5.52 5.79 17.98
N GLU A 133 4.48 5.11 18.47
CA GLU A 133 4.17 3.69 18.16
C GLU A 133 3.43 3.52 16.80
N THR A 134 3.35 4.53 15.92
CA THR A 134 2.74 4.38 14.57
C THR A 134 3.73 4.30 13.41
N THR A 135 3.80 3.13 12.77
CA THR A 135 4.61 2.88 11.57
C THR A 135 3.76 3.02 10.29
N LEU A 136 4.30 3.69 9.26
CA LEU A 136 3.66 3.82 7.95
C LEU A 136 3.79 2.52 7.13
N GLY A 137 2.65 1.90 6.82
CA GLY A 137 2.54 0.79 5.88
C GLY A 137 1.82 1.17 4.58
N PHE A 138 1.68 0.20 3.67
CA PHE A 138 0.84 0.30 2.48
C PHE A 138 -0.02 -0.96 2.34
N ALA A 139 -1.23 -0.83 1.80
CA ALA A 139 -2.13 -1.94 1.55
C ALA A 139 -2.94 -1.73 0.26
N VAL A 140 -3.34 -2.84 -0.35
CA VAL A 140 -4.22 -2.86 -1.52
C VAL A 140 -5.67 -2.93 -1.04
N PHE A 141 -6.51 -2.04 -1.55
CA PHE A 141 -7.93 -1.94 -1.24
C PHE A 141 -8.77 -2.15 -2.50
N ALA A 142 -9.98 -2.68 -2.34
CA ALA A 142 -10.99 -2.67 -3.39
C ALA A 142 -11.38 -1.21 -3.76
N ALA A 143 -11.63 -0.97 -5.05
CA ALA A 143 -12.11 0.31 -5.59
C ALA A 143 -13.53 0.21 -6.20
N ARG A 144 -14.16 -0.96 -6.04
CA ARG A 144 -15.57 -1.28 -6.18
C ARG A 144 -15.80 -2.67 -5.58
N ASP A 145 -17.04 -3.12 -5.52
CA ASP A 145 -17.37 -4.52 -5.25
C ASP A 145 -16.68 -5.48 -6.24
N LEU A 146 -16.12 -6.57 -5.72
CA LEU A 146 -15.42 -7.62 -6.46
C LEU A 146 -16.15 -8.96 -6.30
N SER A 147 -16.33 -9.69 -7.41
CA SER A 147 -16.89 -11.06 -7.38
C SER A 147 -15.83 -12.07 -6.94
N ALA A 148 -16.25 -13.24 -6.42
CA ALA A 148 -15.32 -14.34 -6.13
C ALA A 148 -14.68 -14.88 -7.43
N GLY A 149 -13.37 -15.15 -7.42
CA GLY A 149 -12.60 -15.55 -8.59
C GLY A 149 -12.22 -14.39 -9.52
N GLU A 150 -12.50 -13.14 -9.14
CA GLU A 150 -12.10 -11.95 -9.90
C GLU A 150 -10.62 -11.62 -9.65
N GLU A 151 -9.88 -11.26 -10.71
CA GLU A 151 -8.48 -10.83 -10.60
C GLU A 151 -8.40 -9.45 -9.93
N VAL A 152 -7.42 -9.25 -9.04
CA VAL A 152 -7.13 -7.96 -8.42
C VAL A 152 -6.13 -7.17 -9.29
N VAL A 153 -6.55 -6.00 -9.77
CA VAL A 153 -5.83 -5.20 -10.77
C VAL A 153 -5.71 -3.73 -10.34
N LEU A 154 -4.47 -3.24 -10.30
CA LEU A 154 -4.09 -1.85 -10.06
C LEU A 154 -4.03 -1.03 -11.37
N GLY A 155 -4.13 0.29 -11.26
CA GLY A 155 -3.91 1.20 -12.38
C GLY A 155 -2.43 1.30 -12.76
N TRP A 156 -2.12 1.52 -14.03
CA TRP A 156 -0.73 1.64 -14.50
C TRP A 156 -0.01 2.87 -13.94
N GLU A 157 1.24 2.68 -13.51
CA GLU A 157 2.17 3.72 -13.05
C GLU A 157 3.19 4.06 -14.14
N TRP A 158 2.72 4.74 -15.19
CA TRP A 158 3.58 5.28 -16.25
C TRP A 158 4.24 6.59 -15.80
N ASP A 159 5.48 6.84 -16.23
CA ASP A 159 6.10 8.17 -16.17
C ASP A 159 5.34 9.17 -17.07
N ASP A 160 5.14 10.42 -16.64
CA ASP A 160 4.43 11.45 -17.42
C ASP A 160 5.08 11.69 -18.81
N GLY A 161 6.39 11.47 -18.93
CA GLY A 161 7.14 11.54 -20.19
C GLY A 161 7.02 10.30 -21.09
N HIS A 162 6.44 9.20 -20.59
CA HIS A 162 6.39 7.90 -21.27
C HIS A 162 5.61 7.95 -22.59
N ALA A 163 6.07 7.19 -23.59
CA ALA A 163 5.55 7.23 -24.96
C ALA A 163 4.04 6.90 -25.07
N VAL A 164 3.48 6.17 -24.10
CA VAL A 164 2.04 5.84 -24.03
C VAL A 164 1.16 7.10 -24.08
N HIS A 165 1.58 8.20 -23.46
CA HIS A 165 0.83 9.46 -23.43
C HIS A 165 0.82 10.17 -24.80
N ARG A 166 1.71 9.79 -25.72
CA ARG A 166 1.79 10.30 -27.10
C ARG A 166 1.04 9.44 -28.12
N LEU A 167 0.70 8.19 -27.78
CA LEU A 167 -0.04 7.29 -28.68
C LEU A 167 -1.37 7.89 -29.20
N PRO A 168 -2.19 8.61 -28.40
CA PRO A 168 -3.41 9.23 -28.91
C PRO A 168 -3.18 10.32 -29.98
N ALA A 169 -2.00 10.94 -30.02
CA ALA A 169 -1.62 11.87 -31.08
C ALA A 169 -1.10 11.13 -32.31
N LEU A 170 -0.21 10.15 -32.12
CA LEU A 170 0.35 9.30 -33.17
C LEU A 170 -0.75 8.57 -33.97
N LEU A 171 -1.77 8.03 -33.29
CA LEU A 171 -2.91 7.36 -33.93
C LEU A 171 -3.82 8.30 -34.73
N ARG A 172 -3.80 9.61 -34.44
CA ARG A 172 -4.57 10.64 -35.18
C ARG A 172 -3.78 11.21 -36.36
N ALA A 173 -2.46 11.20 -36.29
CA ALA A 173 -1.57 11.72 -37.32
C ALA A 173 -0.28 10.88 -37.39
N PRO A 174 -0.28 9.75 -38.12
CA PRO A 174 0.86 8.82 -38.17
C PRO A 174 2.17 9.46 -38.65
N ASN A 175 2.06 10.51 -39.47
CA ASN A 175 3.19 11.22 -40.08
C ASN A 175 3.57 12.52 -39.33
N MET A 176 3.11 12.69 -38.08
CA MET A 176 3.33 13.93 -37.29
C MET A 176 4.78 14.09 -36.79
N PHE A 177 5.54 13.00 -36.74
CA PHE A 177 6.94 12.99 -36.30
C PHE A 177 7.81 12.33 -37.39
N PRO A 178 8.99 12.89 -37.71
CA PRO A 178 9.92 12.35 -38.70
C PRO A 178 10.77 11.18 -38.17
#